data_AF-A0A7L0JLW9-F1
#
_entry.id   AF-A0A7L0JLW9-F1
#
_cell.length_a   1.000
_cell.length_b   1.000
_cell.length_c   1.000
_cell.angle_alpha   90.00
_cell.angle_beta   90.00
_cell.angle_gamma   90.00
#
_symmetry.space_group_name_H-M   'P 1'
#
loop_
_entity.id
_entity.type
_entity.pdbx_description
1 polymer ?
#
loop_
_entity_poly.entity_id
_entity_poly.type
_entity_poly.pdbx_seq_one_letter_code
_entity_poly.pdbx_strand_id
1 'polypeptide(L)'
;GLPDDQIQKGKDIKSISEIVQDGNKFKITVTTGSKVLSNEFTIGEECEVELLMGEKAKVTVHLEDNNKLVAQLKGLKSVTELNGDTITHIMTMGDLTYKRISKRI
;
A
#
# COMPACT_ATOMS: atom_id res chain seq x y z
N GLY A 1 16.78 -3.73 -4.06
CA GLY A 1 16.33 -2.33 -4.13
C GLY A 1 15.82 -2.03 -5.52
N LEU A 2 14.90 -1.08 -5.68
CA LEU A 2 14.37 -0.68 -7.01
C LEU A 2 15.48 -0.04 -7.87
N PRO A 3 15.53 -0.32 -9.19
CA PRO A 3 16.45 0.37 -10.07
C PRO A 3 16.15 1.87 -10.10
N ASP A 4 17.19 2.72 -10.08
CA ASP A 4 17.04 4.19 -10.10
C ASP A 4 16.17 4.71 -11.25
N ASP A 5 16.21 4.07 -12.41
CA ASP A 5 15.36 4.40 -13.57
C ASP A 5 13.85 4.21 -13.26
N GLN A 6 13.49 3.16 -12.53
CA GLN A 6 12.10 2.95 -12.12
C GLN A 6 11.70 3.87 -10.96
N ILE A 7 12.64 4.25 -10.09
CA ILE A 7 12.39 5.25 -9.05
C ILE A 7 12.13 6.62 -9.68
N GLN A 8 12.94 7.05 -10.66
CA GLN A 8 12.76 8.32 -11.36
C GLN A 8 11.45 8.36 -12.15
N LYS A 9 11.13 7.27 -12.87
CA LYS A 9 9.84 7.16 -13.58
C LYS A 9 8.66 7.21 -12.61
N GLY A 10 8.74 6.52 -11.47
CA GLY A 10 7.66 6.50 -10.48
C GLY A 10 7.48 7.80 -9.69
N LYS A 11 8.51 8.66 -9.60
CA LYS A 11 8.50 9.86 -8.76
C LYS A 11 7.60 10.99 -9.30
N ASP A 12 7.55 11.15 -10.61
CA ASP A 12 6.75 12.21 -11.26
C ASP A 12 5.34 11.72 -11.69
N ILE A 13 5.15 10.39 -11.76
CA ILE A 13 3.88 9.80 -12.17
C ILE A 13 2.90 9.86 -11.00
N LYS A 14 1.79 10.59 -11.20
CA LYS A 14 0.62 10.49 -10.33
C LYS A 14 0.09 9.07 -10.39
N SER A 15 0.22 8.33 -9.29
CA SER A 15 -0.46 7.04 -9.17
C SER A 15 -1.83 7.23 -8.52
N ILE A 16 -2.82 6.59 -9.12
CA ILE A 16 -4.19 6.52 -8.63
C ILE A 16 -4.31 5.23 -7.82
N SER A 17 -4.87 5.30 -6.63
CA SER A 17 -5.11 4.14 -5.78
C SER A 17 -6.60 4.02 -5.51
N GLU A 18 -7.21 2.97 -6.02
CA GLU A 18 -8.60 2.61 -5.76
C GLU A 18 -8.63 1.60 -4.64
N ILE A 19 -9.38 1.89 -3.58
CA ILE A 19 -9.51 1.03 -2.41
C ILE A 19 -10.99 0.70 -2.27
N VAL A 20 -11.34 -0.56 -2.49
CA VAL A 20 -12.68 -1.09 -2.30
C VAL A 20 -12.69 -1.87 -0.99
N GLN A 21 -13.54 -1.45 -0.07
CA GLN A 21 -13.75 -2.13 1.21
C GLN A 21 -15.12 -2.82 1.18
N ASP A 22 -15.11 -4.14 1.36
CA ASP A 22 -16.29 -5.00 1.50
C ASP A 22 -16.22 -5.70 2.86
N GLY A 23 -16.73 -5.02 3.90
CA GLY A 23 -16.61 -5.47 5.29
C GLY A 23 -15.14 -5.56 5.73
N ASN A 24 -14.65 -6.79 5.90
CA ASN A 24 -13.26 -7.10 6.27
C ASN A 24 -12.36 -7.33 5.05
N LYS A 25 -12.92 -7.40 3.84
CA LYS A 25 -12.18 -7.65 2.62
C LYS A 25 -11.82 -6.33 1.95
N PHE A 26 -10.56 -6.15 1.62
CA PHE A 26 -10.05 -4.95 0.98
C PHE A 26 -9.42 -5.33 -0.35
N LYS A 27 -9.78 -4.60 -1.39
CA LYS A 27 -9.16 -4.67 -2.71
C LYS A 27 -8.54 -3.33 -3.03
N ILE A 28 -7.22 -3.32 -3.18
CA ILE A 28 -6.44 -2.14 -3.52
C ILE A 28 -5.91 -2.29 -4.95
N THR A 29 -6.34 -1.41 -5.83
CA THR A 29 -5.81 -1.28 -7.19
C THR A 29 -4.96 -0.02 -7.28
N VAL A 30 -3.67 -0.15 -7.55
CA VAL A 30 -2.74 0.96 -7.75
C VAL A 30 -2.39 1.05 -9.23
N THR A 31 -2.79 2.16 -9.84
CA THR A 31 -2.48 2.49 -11.23
C THR A 31 -1.38 3.54 -11.27
N THR A 32 -0.19 3.17 -11.72
CA THR A 32 0.96 4.08 -11.89
C THR A 32 1.29 4.19 -13.37
N GLY A 33 0.78 5.25 -14.02
CA GLY A 33 0.96 5.46 -15.45
C GLY A 33 0.28 4.33 -16.24
N SER A 34 1.07 3.51 -16.95
CA SER A 34 0.58 2.37 -17.74
C SER A 34 0.55 1.04 -16.95
N LYS A 35 1.08 1.00 -15.73
CA LYS A 35 1.10 -0.22 -14.88
C LYS A 35 -0.08 -0.20 -13.92
N VAL A 36 -0.81 -1.31 -13.86
CA VAL A 36 -1.91 -1.52 -12.92
C VAL A 36 -1.56 -2.71 -12.03
N LEU A 37 -1.57 -2.50 -10.72
CA LEU A 37 -1.31 -3.53 -9.70
C LEU A 37 -2.57 -3.69 -8.85
N SER A 38 -3.13 -4.89 -8.74
CA SER A 38 -4.31 -5.17 -7.93
C SER A 38 -3.98 -6.18 -6.83
N ASN A 39 -4.13 -5.77 -5.57
CA ASN A 39 -3.93 -6.61 -4.40
C ASN A 39 -5.25 -6.75 -3.63
N GLU A 40 -5.53 -7.96 -3.16
CA GLU A 40 -6.73 -8.25 -2.39
C GLU A 40 -6.32 -8.93 -1.08
N PHE A 41 -6.86 -8.45 0.04
CA PHE A 41 -6.54 -8.97 1.37
C PHE A 41 -7.75 -8.89 2.31
N THR A 42 -7.76 -9.77 3.31
CA THR A 42 -8.77 -9.75 4.37
C THR A 42 -8.12 -9.33 5.68
N ILE A 43 -8.77 -8.45 6.44
CA ILE A 43 -8.29 -8.00 7.74
C ILE A 43 -8.22 -9.18 8.71
N GLY A 44 -7.07 -9.35 9.35
CA GLY A 44 -6.80 -10.40 10.32
C GLY A 44 -6.37 -11.74 9.71
N GLU A 45 -6.34 -11.86 8.38
CA GLU A 45 -5.90 -13.08 7.70
C GLU A 45 -4.58 -12.88 6.96
N GLU A 46 -3.81 -13.96 6.83
CA GLU A 46 -2.63 -13.99 5.97
C GLU A 46 -3.07 -14.00 4.51
N CYS A 47 -2.57 -13.05 3.73
CA CYS A 47 -2.84 -12.93 2.31
C CYS A 47 -1.52 -12.81 1.52
N GLU A 48 -1.53 -13.26 0.28
CA GLU A 48 -0.40 -13.06 -0.64
C GLU A 48 -0.62 -11.75 -1.40
N VAL A 49 0.26 -10.78 -1.20
CA VAL A 49 0.27 -9.50 -1.94
C VAL A 49 1.45 -9.45 -2.89
N GLU A 50 1.22 -8.90 -4.07
CA GLU A 50 2.26 -8.61 -5.04
C GLU A 50 2.84 -7.21 -4.77
N LEU A 51 4.15 -7.16 -4.59
CA LEU A 51 4.92 -5.93 -4.41
C LEU A 51 5.21 -5.29 -5.77
N LEU A 52 5.62 -4.03 -5.78
CA LEU A 52 5.97 -3.27 -6.98
C LEU A 52 7.03 -3.93 -7.89
N MET A 53 7.82 -4.87 -7.36
CA MET A 53 8.80 -5.65 -8.11
C MET A 53 8.25 -6.91 -8.76
N GLY A 54 6.98 -7.24 -8.57
CA GLY A 54 6.40 -8.54 -8.96
C GLY A 54 6.73 -9.66 -7.96
N GLU A 55 7.45 -9.34 -6.87
CA GLU A 55 7.67 -10.28 -5.78
C GLU A 55 6.38 -10.44 -4.97
N LYS A 56 6.01 -11.69 -4.72
CA LYS A 56 4.86 -12.01 -3.88
C LYS A 56 5.29 -12.22 -2.44
N ALA A 57 4.53 -11.64 -1.53
CA ALA A 57 4.84 -11.65 -0.12
C ALA A 57 3.58 -11.93 0.70
N LYS A 58 3.71 -12.80 1.70
CA LYS A 58 2.64 -13.06 2.66
C LYS A 58 2.60 -11.97 3.71
N VAL A 59 1.48 -11.30 3.83
CA VAL A 59 1.27 -10.21 4.79
C VAL A 59 -0.06 -10.39 5.50
N THR A 60 -0.11 -9.99 6.76
CA THR A 60 -1.35 -9.88 7.52
C THR A 60 -1.62 -8.40 7.76
N VAL A 61 -2.83 -7.96 7.39
CA VAL A 61 -3.27 -6.57 7.57
C VAL A 61 -4.24 -6.51 8.74
N HIS A 62 -4.03 -5.58 9.65
CA HIS A 62 -4.90 -5.30 10.79
C HIS A 62 -5.51 -3.91 10.65
N LEU A 63 -6.78 -3.76 11.03
CA LEU A 63 -7.43 -2.46 11.10
C LEU A 63 -7.41 -1.99 12.56
N GLU A 64 -6.67 -0.91 12.84
CA GLU A 64 -6.70 -0.15 14.09
C GLU A 64 -7.66 1.03 13.95
N ASP A 65 -8.37 1.37 15.03
CA ASP A 65 -9.17 2.60 15.17
C ASP A 65 -10.20 2.86 14.03
N ASN A 66 -10.62 1.80 13.33
CA ASN A 66 -11.50 1.81 12.15
C ASN A 66 -11.03 2.61 10.93
N ASN A 67 -9.89 3.29 11.00
CA ASN A 67 -9.40 4.14 9.92
C ASN A 67 -7.91 3.92 9.59
N LYS A 68 -7.23 3.02 10.31
CA LYS A 68 -5.78 2.81 10.15
C LYS A 68 -5.48 1.34 9.88
N LEU A 69 -5.00 1.05 8.68
CA LEU A 69 -4.53 -0.27 8.30
C LEU A 69 -3.05 -0.41 8.64
N VAL A 70 -2.69 -1.43 9.40
CA VAL A 70 -1.32 -1.76 9.76
C VAL A 70 -0.99 -3.15 9.22
N ALA A 71 0.04 -3.22 8.40
CA ALA A 71 0.54 -4.45 7.80
C ALA A 71 2.02 -4.62 8.14
N GLN A 72 2.44 -5.83 8.48
CA GLN A 72 3.83 -6.11 8.82
C GLN A 72 4.36 -7.27 7.99
N LEU A 73 5.50 -7.03 7.32
CA LEU A 73 6.13 -7.97 6.40
C LEU A 73 7.64 -7.97 6.60
N LYS A 74 8.24 -9.05 7.12
CA LYS A 74 9.71 -9.26 7.17
C LYS A 74 10.55 -8.02 7.56
N GLY A 75 10.10 -7.25 8.55
CA GLY A 75 10.78 -6.02 9.02
C GLY A 75 10.34 -4.72 8.34
N LEU A 76 9.51 -4.79 7.29
CA LEU A 76 8.74 -3.67 6.74
C LEU A 76 7.44 -3.51 7.52
N LYS A 77 7.21 -2.32 8.06
CA LYS A 77 5.93 -1.91 8.65
C LYS A 77 5.24 -0.95 7.69
N SER A 78 4.08 -1.33 7.18
CA SER A 78 3.22 -0.48 6.37
C SER A 78 2.03 -0.01 7.21
N VAL A 79 1.79 1.30 7.23
CA VAL A 79 0.69 1.94 7.92
C VAL A 79 -0.06 2.80 6.92
N THR A 80 -1.34 2.53 6.69
CA THR A 80 -2.22 3.31 5.82
C THR A 80 -3.34 3.90 6.66
N GLU A 81 -3.32 5.21 6.85
CA GLU A 81 -4.29 5.92 7.69
C GLU A 81 -5.20 6.77 6.82
N LEU A 82 -6.51 6.58 6.95
CA LEU A 82 -7.55 7.37 6.31
C LEU A 82 -8.01 8.47 7.28
N ASN A 83 -7.79 9.72 6.88
CA ASN A 83 -8.21 10.92 7.59
C ASN A 83 -9.18 11.70 6.70
N GLY A 84 -10.48 11.41 6.82
CA GLY A 84 -11.51 11.99 5.97
C GLY A 84 -11.26 11.69 4.49
N ASP A 85 -10.96 12.73 3.70
CA ASP A 85 -10.65 12.61 2.27
C ASP A 85 -9.15 12.45 1.98
N THR A 86 -8.31 12.24 2.99
CA THR A 86 -6.86 12.09 2.80
C THR A 86 -6.40 10.72 3.30
N ILE A 87 -5.61 10.04 2.48
CA ILE A 87 -4.94 8.79 2.84
C ILE A 87 -3.46 9.08 3.03
N THR A 88 -2.94 8.74 4.20
CA THR A 88 -1.51 8.79 4.51
C THR A 88 -0.97 7.37 4.55
N HIS A 89 -0.08 7.03 3.62
CA HIS A 89 0.62 5.77 3.57
C HIS A 89 2.07 5.94 4.04
N ILE A 90 2.47 5.18 5.05
CA ILE A 90 3.81 5.22 5.65
C ILE A 90 4.37 3.80 5.61
N MET A 91 5.54 3.63 5.02
CA MET A 91 6.29 2.38 5.04
C MET A 91 7.63 2.61 5.73
N THR A 92 7.89 1.84 6.78
CA THR A 92 9.12 1.93 7.59
C THR A 92 9.87 0.62 7.48
N MET A 93 11.16 0.68 7.14
CA MET A 93 12.04 -0.49 7.10
C MET A 93 13.41 -0.10 7.68
N GLY A 94 13.71 -0.57 8.89
CA GLY A 94 14.86 -0.09 9.65
C GLY A 94 14.78 1.43 9.85
N ASP A 95 15.84 2.14 9.47
CA ASP A 95 15.93 3.61 9.55
C ASP A 95 15.26 4.33 8.36
N LEU A 96 14.84 3.60 7.32
CA LEU A 96 14.22 4.18 6.13
C LEU A 96 12.72 4.33 6.32
N THR A 97 12.22 5.55 6.15
CA THR A 97 10.79 5.85 6.15
C THR A 97 10.37 6.44 4.80
N TYR A 98 9.43 5.76 4.15
CA TYR A 98 8.70 6.26 3.00
C TYR A 98 7.35 6.78 3.47
N LYS A 99 6.99 8.01 3.07
CA LYS A 99 5.70 8.61 3.36
C LYS A 99 5.07 9.13 2.07
N ARG A 100 3.81 8.78 1.86
CA ARG A 100 2.98 9.25 0.77
C ARG A 100 1.65 9.75 1.31
N ILE A 101 1.22 10.91 0.82
CA ILE A 101 -0.08 11.48 1.15
C ILE A 101 -0.85 11.59 -0.16
N SER A 102 -2.03 10.97 -0.20
CA SER A 102 -2.93 10.96 -1.35
C SER A 102 -4.26 11.60 -0.93
N LYS A 103 -4.85 12.42 -1.79
CA LYS A 103 -6.19 12.98 -1.58
C LYS A 103 -7.20 12.19 -2.41
N ARG A 104 -8.36 11.91 -1.82
CA ARG A 104 -9.52 11.35 -2.52
C ARG A 104 -9.94 12.31 -3.63
N ILE A 105 -10.19 11.75 -4.80
CA ILE A 105 -10.67 12.43 -6.01
C ILE A 105 -12.08 11.93 -6.33
#